data_AF-A0A7J8CD80-F1
#
_entry.id   AF-A0A7J8CD80-F1
#
_cell.length_a   1.000
_cell.length_b   1.000
_cell.length_c   1.000
_cell.angle_alpha   90.00
_cell.angle_beta   90.00
_cell.angle_gamma   90.00
#
_symmetry.space_group_name_H-M   'P 1'
#
loop_
_entity.id
_entity.type
_entity.pdbx_description
1 polymer ?
#
loop_
_entity_poly.entity_id
_entity_poly.type
_entity_poly.pdbx_seq_one_letter_code
_entity_poly.pdbx_strand_id
1 'polypeptide(L)'
;MVKDIINEEEVQFLKTLSRGRRILDRKIQSLGDSKTIPGDTAWLLYDTYGFPVDLTGLIAEEKGLVVDMDGFEEERKMAQLKSQGKGAGGEDHIMLDIYAIEELREKSLEATDDSPKYNYHSDSSGSYAFESAVATVVALRRDKMFVEEVSTGQECGVVLDKTCFYAEQGGQIYDEGYLVKVDDSSEDKTEFTVKNTQVRGGYVLHIGTIYGSLKVGDQVRLFIDEPRRRPVMSNHTATHILNFALRSVLGEADQRGSLVAPDRLRFDFTAKGAMSTQQIKEVEEIANEMIEAAKPVYTQDCPLAAAKAIQGLRAVFDETYPDPVRVVSIGVPVSELLDDPSGPAGSLTSVEFCGGTHLQNSSHAGAFVIVSEEAIAKGIRRIVAVTGAEAQKALRKAESLKKSLSVMEAKVKAQTMPNKDVQREIADLGEVLATAVIPQWQKDEFRENLKSLKKIMDDLDRASKADVQKRVLEKTKQLIDSNPNQPLVILEMESGASAKALNEALKLFKTHSPQTSATRTFESWDL
;
A
#
# COMPACT_ATOMS: atom_id res chain seq x y z
N MET A 1 10.05 17.31 -0.57
CA MET A 1 8.98 16.63 -1.33
C MET A 1 9.50 15.98 -2.60
N VAL A 2 9.94 16.72 -3.63
CA VAL A 2 10.68 16.10 -4.76
C VAL A 2 12.03 15.58 -4.27
N LYS A 3 12.76 16.37 -3.47
CA LYS A 3 14.06 15.97 -2.90
C LYS A 3 14.01 14.71 -2.05
N ASP A 4 12.96 14.49 -1.25
CA ASP A 4 12.88 13.34 -0.34
C ASP A 4 12.45 12.06 -1.07
N ILE A 5 11.53 12.17 -2.03
CA ILE A 5 11.17 11.06 -2.93
C ILE A 5 12.37 10.71 -3.82
N ILE A 6 13.05 11.71 -4.38
CA ILE A 6 14.31 11.50 -5.11
C ILE A 6 15.34 10.86 -4.20
N ASN A 7 15.51 11.27 -2.94
CA ASN A 7 16.48 10.65 -2.05
C ASN A 7 16.12 9.18 -1.74
N GLU A 8 14.85 8.84 -1.57
CA GLU A 8 14.41 7.45 -1.32
C GLU A 8 14.55 6.58 -2.57
N GLU A 9 14.12 7.09 -3.74
CA GLU A 9 14.34 6.45 -5.03
C GLU A 9 15.83 6.34 -5.36
N GLU A 10 16.64 7.35 -5.01
CA GLU A 10 18.10 7.36 -5.18
C GLU A 10 18.76 6.35 -4.24
N VAL A 11 18.31 6.19 -3.00
CA VAL A 11 18.82 5.15 -2.11
C VAL A 11 18.47 3.75 -2.62
N GLN A 12 17.24 3.53 -3.11
CA GLN A 12 16.87 2.27 -3.75
C GLN A 12 17.67 2.03 -5.02
N PHE A 13 17.77 3.04 -5.89
CA PHE A 13 18.52 2.99 -7.13
C PHE A 13 20.02 2.76 -6.89
N LEU A 14 20.64 3.40 -5.90
CA LEU A 14 22.04 3.19 -5.51
C LEU A 14 22.28 1.78 -4.95
N LYS A 15 21.32 1.19 -4.24
CA LYS A 15 21.39 -0.21 -3.80
C LYS A 15 21.30 -1.17 -4.99
N THR A 16 20.33 -0.96 -5.88
CA THR A 16 20.15 -1.68 -7.13
C THR A 16 21.42 -1.59 -8.00
N LEU A 17 21.98 -0.39 -8.15
CA LEU A 17 23.26 -0.12 -8.82
C LEU A 17 24.42 -0.85 -8.16
N SER A 18 24.54 -0.78 -6.83
CA SER A 18 25.64 -1.43 -6.11
C SER A 18 25.59 -2.95 -6.29
N ARG A 19 24.38 -3.54 -6.26
CA ARG A 19 24.16 -4.97 -6.47
C ARG A 19 24.45 -5.37 -7.92
N GLY A 20 23.84 -4.68 -8.88
CA GLY A 20 24.07 -4.93 -10.31
C GLY A 20 25.52 -4.74 -10.72
N ARG A 21 26.20 -3.70 -10.20
CA ARG A 21 27.63 -3.47 -10.41
C ARG A 21 28.49 -4.60 -9.84
N ARG A 22 28.18 -5.11 -8.65
CA ARG A 22 28.89 -6.26 -8.07
C ARG A 22 28.69 -7.54 -8.89
N ILE A 23 27.51 -7.73 -9.49
CA ILE A 23 27.24 -8.87 -10.38
C ILE A 23 28.01 -8.70 -11.70
N LEU A 24 27.98 -7.51 -12.29
CA LEU A 24 28.72 -7.18 -13.50
C LEU A 24 30.23 -7.28 -13.32
N ASP A 25 30.78 -6.73 -12.24
CA ASP A 25 32.20 -6.82 -11.90
C ASP A 25 32.64 -8.29 -11.72
N ARG A 26 31.79 -9.13 -11.11
CA ARG A 26 32.02 -10.58 -11.00
C ARG A 26 32.03 -11.25 -12.37
N LYS A 27 31.04 -10.98 -13.23
CA LYS A 27 31.01 -11.57 -14.58
C LYS A 27 32.24 -11.16 -15.39
N ILE A 28 32.63 -9.90 -15.33
CA ILE A 28 33.79 -9.41 -16.06
C ILE A 28 35.07 -10.16 -15.64
N GLN A 29 35.19 -10.53 -14.37
CA GLN A 29 36.33 -11.32 -13.89
C GLN A 29 36.31 -12.78 -14.38
N SER A 30 35.13 -13.36 -14.63
CA SER A 30 34.98 -14.75 -15.09
C SER A 30 35.00 -14.92 -16.61
N LEU A 31 35.07 -13.82 -17.38
CA LEU A 31 35.12 -13.88 -18.84
C LEU A 31 36.47 -14.35 -19.41
N GLY A 32 37.52 -14.44 -18.59
CA GLY A 32 38.86 -14.84 -19.04
C GLY A 32 39.36 -13.95 -20.19
N ASP A 33 39.72 -14.57 -21.34
CA ASP A 33 40.14 -13.87 -22.55
C ASP A 33 38.97 -13.35 -23.41
N SER A 34 37.72 -13.67 -23.06
CA SER A 34 36.55 -13.20 -23.79
C SER A 34 36.37 -11.70 -23.62
N LYS A 35 36.25 -10.99 -24.74
CA LYS A 35 35.98 -9.55 -24.76
C LYS A 35 34.49 -9.20 -24.82
N THR A 36 33.62 -10.20 -24.70
CA THR A 36 32.18 -10.02 -24.89
C THR A 36 31.42 -10.47 -23.65
N ILE A 37 30.60 -9.58 -23.09
CA ILE A 37 29.64 -9.89 -22.04
C ILE A 37 28.41 -10.54 -22.68
N PRO A 38 28.05 -11.79 -22.30
CA PRO A 38 26.90 -12.50 -22.85
C PRO A 38 25.57 -11.74 -22.68
N GLY A 39 24.70 -11.85 -23.69
CA GLY A 39 23.40 -11.18 -23.72
C GLY A 39 22.44 -11.62 -22.62
N ASP A 40 22.49 -12.89 -22.21
CA ASP A 40 21.73 -13.44 -21.08
C ASP A 40 22.06 -12.77 -19.75
N THR A 41 23.33 -12.45 -19.55
CA THR A 41 23.83 -11.79 -18.34
C THR A 41 23.42 -10.31 -18.35
N ALA A 42 23.51 -9.65 -19.50
CA ALA A 42 23.03 -8.28 -19.66
C ALA A 42 21.51 -8.18 -19.45
N TRP A 43 20.76 -9.17 -19.95
CA TRP A 43 19.31 -9.24 -19.75
C TRP A 43 18.95 -9.48 -18.28
N LEU A 44 19.63 -10.40 -17.61
CA LEU A 44 19.43 -10.67 -16.20
C LEU A 44 19.70 -9.41 -15.34
N LEU A 45 20.79 -8.69 -15.62
CA LEU A 45 21.10 -7.41 -14.97
C LEU A 45 19.97 -6.41 -15.13
N TYR A 46 19.42 -6.27 -16.34
CA TYR A 46 18.32 -5.35 -16.63
C TYR A 46 16.98 -5.78 -16.00
N ASP A 47 16.51 -6.98 -16.29
CA ASP A 47 15.18 -7.46 -15.96
C ASP A 47 15.03 -7.84 -14.48
N THR A 48 16.03 -8.55 -13.93
CA THR A 48 15.96 -9.06 -12.55
C THR A 48 16.58 -8.10 -11.54
N TYR A 49 17.67 -7.43 -11.91
CA TYR A 49 18.39 -6.54 -11.00
C TYR A 49 18.17 -5.07 -11.29
N GLY A 50 17.30 -4.68 -12.23
CA GLY A 50 17.00 -3.28 -12.54
C GLY A 50 18.21 -2.44 -12.98
N PHE A 51 19.30 -3.09 -13.40
CA PHE A 51 20.57 -2.46 -13.75
C PHE A 51 20.55 -2.05 -15.23
N PRO A 52 20.61 -0.74 -15.56
CA PRO A 52 20.40 -0.28 -16.94
C PRO A 52 21.43 -0.87 -17.91
N VAL A 53 20.96 -1.36 -19.07
CA VAL A 53 21.83 -1.94 -20.10
C VAL A 53 22.85 -0.93 -20.63
N ASP A 54 22.48 0.36 -20.70
CA ASP A 54 23.39 1.45 -21.09
C ASP A 54 24.57 1.55 -20.12
N LEU A 55 24.31 1.39 -18.82
CA LEU A 55 25.36 1.42 -17.80
C LEU A 55 26.23 0.16 -17.84
N THR A 56 25.64 -1.01 -18.12
CA THR A 56 26.38 -2.24 -18.41
C THR A 56 27.33 -2.04 -19.58
N GLY A 57 26.87 -1.41 -20.66
CA GLY A 57 27.67 -1.07 -21.84
C GLY A 57 28.82 -0.12 -21.53
N LEU A 58 28.56 0.96 -20.80
CA LEU A 58 29.59 1.93 -20.38
C LEU A 58 30.70 1.27 -19.54
N ILE A 59 30.32 0.46 -18.55
CA ILE A 59 31.27 -0.25 -17.68
C ILE A 59 32.07 -1.31 -18.47
N ALA A 60 31.43 -1.97 -19.43
CA ALA A 60 32.10 -2.91 -20.33
C ALA A 60 33.15 -2.18 -21.17
N GLU A 61 32.80 -1.05 -21.77
CA GLU A 61 33.69 -0.25 -22.61
C GLU A 61 34.90 0.28 -21.83
N GLU A 62 34.72 0.77 -20.59
CA GLU A 62 35.81 1.19 -19.70
C GLU A 62 36.84 0.08 -19.44
N LYS A 63 36.41 -1.19 -19.50
CA LYS A 63 37.27 -2.37 -19.31
C LYS A 63 37.68 -3.04 -20.63
N GLY A 64 37.41 -2.41 -21.77
CA GLY A 64 37.77 -2.92 -23.09
C GLY A 64 36.93 -4.14 -23.55
N LEU A 65 35.72 -4.28 -23.00
CA LEU A 65 34.74 -5.32 -23.32
C LEU A 65 33.56 -4.73 -24.10
N VAL A 66 32.79 -5.58 -24.75
CA VAL A 66 31.56 -5.22 -25.49
C VAL A 66 30.40 -6.07 -24.96
N VAL A 67 29.19 -5.54 -24.91
CA VAL A 67 27.99 -6.32 -24.56
C VAL A 67 27.42 -6.95 -25.83
N ASP A 68 27.07 -8.23 -25.77
CA ASP A 68 26.30 -8.91 -26.81
C ASP A 68 24.86 -8.40 -26.82
N MET A 69 24.64 -7.32 -27.57
CA MET A 69 23.34 -6.66 -27.70
C MET A 69 22.33 -7.51 -28.50
N ASP A 70 22.82 -8.35 -29.43
CA ASP A 70 21.96 -9.25 -30.19
C ASP A 70 21.39 -10.34 -29.28
N GLY A 71 22.24 -10.97 -28.46
CA GLY A 71 21.81 -11.92 -27.43
C GLY A 71 20.90 -11.29 -26.36
N PHE A 72 21.16 -10.03 -25.98
CA PHE A 72 20.28 -9.29 -25.04
C PHE A 72 18.88 -9.10 -25.61
N GLU A 73 18.77 -8.67 -26.87
CA GLU A 73 17.47 -8.43 -27.50
C GLU A 73 16.73 -9.74 -27.80
N GLU A 74 17.46 -10.83 -28.08
CA GLU A 74 16.89 -12.18 -28.18
C GLU A 74 16.26 -12.61 -26.85
N GLU A 75 16.97 -12.49 -25.73
CA GLU A 75 16.46 -12.81 -24.39
C GLU A 75 15.29 -11.92 -23.98
N ARG A 76 15.36 -10.62 -24.28
CA ARG A 76 14.26 -9.66 -24.09
C ARG A 76 13.01 -10.08 -24.86
N LYS A 77 13.17 -10.45 -26.13
CA LYS A 77 12.07 -10.89 -26.99
C LYS A 77 11.47 -12.21 -26.48
N MET A 78 12.30 -13.14 -26.03
CA MET A 78 11.87 -14.39 -25.41
C MET A 78 11.08 -14.13 -24.11
N ALA A 79 11.54 -13.22 -23.26
CA ALA A 79 10.83 -12.80 -22.06
C ALA A 79 9.51 -12.07 -22.37
N GLN A 80 9.49 -11.25 -23.42
CA GLN A 80 8.27 -10.56 -23.87
C GLN A 80 7.24 -11.53 -24.45
N LEU A 81 7.67 -12.55 -25.19
CA LEU A 81 6.79 -13.62 -25.67
C LEU A 81 6.23 -14.45 -24.50
N LYS A 82 7.06 -14.74 -23.48
CA LYS A 82 6.60 -15.40 -22.24
C LYS A 82 5.58 -14.56 -21.47
N SER A 83 5.75 -13.24 -21.40
CA SER A 83 4.81 -12.34 -20.70
C SER A 83 3.52 -12.04 -21.46
N GLN A 84 3.53 -12.13 -22.79
CA GLN A 84 2.32 -12.00 -23.64
C GLN A 84 1.43 -13.25 -23.61
N GLY A 85 1.96 -14.41 -23.20
CA GLY A 85 1.18 -15.58 -22.80
C GLY A 85 0.41 -15.31 -21.51
N LYS A 86 -0.77 -14.69 -21.61
CA LYS A 86 -1.64 -14.31 -20.49
C LYS A 86 -1.76 -15.40 -19.41
N GLY A 87 -1.43 -15.01 -18.17
CA GLY A 87 -2.24 -15.22 -16.96
C GLY A 87 -2.41 -16.67 -16.47
N ALA A 88 -1.83 -16.95 -15.29
CA ALA A 88 -1.96 -18.18 -14.49
C ALA A 88 -1.07 -19.38 -14.87
N GLY A 89 -0.13 -19.27 -15.81
CA GLY A 89 0.74 -20.40 -16.22
C GLY A 89 2.10 -20.46 -15.53
N GLY A 90 2.92 -19.41 -15.62
CA GLY A 90 4.34 -19.46 -15.23
C GLY A 90 4.60 -19.89 -13.78
N GLU A 91 3.93 -19.24 -12.81
CA GLU A 91 3.99 -19.64 -11.40
C GLU A 91 3.38 -21.03 -11.18
N ASP A 92 2.27 -21.37 -11.85
CA ASP A 92 1.63 -22.69 -11.76
C ASP A 92 2.57 -23.83 -12.24
N HIS A 93 3.55 -23.54 -13.09
CA HIS A 93 4.56 -24.53 -13.49
C HIS A 93 5.65 -24.79 -12.43
N ILE A 94 5.89 -23.87 -11.51
CA ILE A 94 6.92 -24.01 -10.47
C ILE A 94 6.32 -24.42 -9.13
N MET A 95 5.07 -24.04 -8.85
CA MET A 95 4.39 -24.35 -7.60
C MET A 95 4.36 -25.86 -7.30
N LEU A 96 4.34 -26.18 -6.01
CA LEU A 96 4.13 -27.53 -5.50
C LEU A 96 2.62 -27.84 -5.50
N ASP A 97 2.17 -28.55 -6.54
CA ASP A 97 0.84 -29.15 -6.56
C ASP A 97 0.78 -30.42 -5.68
N ILE A 98 -0.40 -31.05 -5.60
CA ILE A 98 -0.62 -32.22 -4.75
C ILE A 98 0.33 -33.36 -5.13
N TYR A 99 0.53 -33.60 -6.43
CA TYR A 99 1.41 -34.66 -6.92
C TYR A 99 2.88 -34.39 -6.60
N ALA A 100 3.32 -33.13 -6.70
CA ALA A 100 4.68 -32.74 -6.33
C ALA A 100 4.94 -32.93 -4.83
N ILE A 101 3.95 -32.62 -3.98
CA ILE A 101 4.04 -32.84 -2.53
C ILE A 101 4.12 -34.34 -2.21
N GLU A 102 3.33 -35.17 -2.90
CA GLU A 102 3.39 -36.63 -2.77
C GLU A 102 4.76 -37.18 -3.20
N GLU A 103 5.31 -36.72 -4.33
CA GLU A 103 6.65 -37.12 -4.79
C GLU A 103 7.75 -36.76 -3.76
N LEU A 104 7.69 -35.57 -3.14
CA LEU A 104 8.62 -35.19 -2.07
C LEU A 104 8.51 -36.12 -0.85
N ARG A 105 7.28 -36.50 -0.47
CA ARG A 105 7.04 -37.45 0.64
C ARG A 105 7.51 -38.86 0.30
N GLU A 106 7.30 -39.33 -0.92
CA GLU A 106 7.80 -40.63 -1.39
C GLU A 106 9.33 -40.69 -1.37
N LYS A 107 9.99 -39.57 -1.68
CA LYS A 107 11.45 -39.41 -1.52
C LYS A 107 11.89 -39.31 -0.05
N SER A 108 10.97 -39.42 0.91
CA SER A 108 11.22 -39.31 2.35
C SER A 108 11.90 -38.00 2.75
N LEU A 109 11.58 -36.91 2.04
CA LEU A 109 12.04 -35.58 2.40
C LEU A 109 11.16 -35.01 3.50
N GLU A 110 11.78 -34.64 4.62
CA GLU A 110 11.12 -33.97 5.75
C GLU A 110 10.60 -32.58 5.35
N ALA A 111 9.59 -32.10 6.08
CA ALA A 111 9.10 -30.73 5.94
C ALA A 111 10.22 -29.71 6.23
N THR A 112 10.16 -28.55 5.59
CA THR A 112 11.18 -27.50 5.78
C THR A 112 11.09 -26.93 7.20
N ASP A 113 12.22 -26.89 7.91
CA ASP A 113 12.33 -26.18 9.18
C ASP A 113 12.40 -24.65 8.93
N ASP A 114 11.28 -23.96 9.13
CA ASP A 114 11.19 -22.52 8.95
C ASP A 114 11.32 -21.73 10.27
N SER A 115 11.66 -22.39 11.38
CA SER A 115 11.89 -21.73 12.67
C SER A 115 12.97 -20.63 12.64
N PRO A 116 14.03 -20.70 11.80
CA PRO A 116 15.02 -19.62 11.70
C PRO A 116 14.44 -18.26 11.28
N LYS A 117 13.23 -18.20 10.69
CA LYS A 117 12.58 -16.93 10.31
C LYS A 117 12.30 -16.02 11.52
N TYR A 118 12.28 -16.59 12.74
CA TYR A 118 12.09 -15.88 14.00
C TYR A 118 13.40 -15.45 14.68
N ASN A 119 14.57 -15.79 14.10
CA ASN A 119 15.86 -15.45 14.67
C ASN A 119 16.26 -14.02 14.28
N TYR A 120 15.73 -13.06 15.03
CA TYR A 120 16.09 -11.66 14.92
C TYR A 120 16.03 -10.97 16.28
N HIS A 121 16.81 -9.91 16.42
CA HIS A 121 16.82 -9.08 17.62
C HIS A 121 16.78 -7.61 17.25
N SER A 122 16.20 -6.81 18.14
CA SER A 122 16.16 -5.36 18.00
C SER A 122 16.90 -4.67 19.12
N ASP A 123 17.48 -3.52 18.81
CA ASP A 123 17.99 -2.59 19.80
C ASP A 123 16.89 -1.61 20.25
N SER A 124 17.22 -0.75 21.21
CA SER A 124 16.31 0.27 21.74
C SER A 124 15.93 1.35 20.73
N SER A 125 16.64 1.45 19.59
CA SER A 125 16.32 2.40 18.51
C SER A 125 15.31 1.83 17.51
N GLY A 126 14.92 0.57 17.66
CA GLY A 126 14.02 -0.12 16.73
C GLY A 126 14.72 -0.60 15.45
N SER A 127 16.06 -0.64 15.45
CA SER A 127 16.87 -1.31 14.42
C SER A 127 16.86 -2.81 14.66
N TYR A 128 16.80 -3.60 13.59
CA TYR A 128 16.72 -5.06 13.65
C TYR A 128 17.91 -5.69 12.96
N ALA A 129 18.46 -6.72 13.58
CA ALA A 129 19.43 -7.60 12.98
C ALA A 129 18.80 -8.98 12.78
N PHE A 130 18.88 -9.48 11.56
CA PHE A 130 18.32 -10.77 11.16
C PHE A 130 19.45 -11.78 10.97
N GLU A 131 19.29 -12.98 11.53
CA GLU A 131 20.31 -14.01 11.41
C GLU A 131 20.20 -14.74 10.07
N SER A 132 21.30 -14.78 9.31
CA SER A 132 21.38 -15.61 8.10
C SER A 132 21.38 -17.09 8.48
N ALA A 133 20.66 -17.91 7.74
CA ALA A 133 20.76 -19.37 7.84
C ALA A 133 21.72 -19.94 6.78
N VAL A 134 22.25 -21.13 7.02
CA VAL A 134 22.90 -21.98 6.00
C VAL A 134 22.06 -23.25 5.89
N ALA A 135 21.61 -23.59 4.69
CA ALA A 135 20.70 -24.69 4.41
C ALA A 135 21.18 -25.54 3.25
N THR A 136 20.62 -26.73 3.13
CA THR A 136 20.90 -27.69 2.04
C THR A 136 19.76 -27.66 1.03
N VAL A 137 20.08 -27.64 -0.26
CA VAL A 137 19.11 -27.81 -1.34
C VAL A 137 18.62 -29.26 -1.34
N VAL A 138 17.36 -29.49 -1.00
CA VAL A 138 16.78 -30.85 -0.95
C VAL A 138 15.99 -31.19 -2.21
N ALA A 139 15.49 -30.19 -2.93
CA ALA A 139 14.86 -30.38 -4.23
C ALA A 139 14.92 -29.09 -5.07
N LEU A 140 15.00 -29.27 -6.39
CA LEU A 140 14.86 -28.20 -7.37
C LEU A 140 13.66 -28.52 -8.26
N ARG A 141 12.81 -27.54 -8.52
CA ARG A 141 11.59 -27.70 -9.32
C ARG A 141 11.56 -26.70 -10.46
N ARG A 142 11.30 -27.18 -11.68
CA ARG A 142 11.18 -26.37 -12.88
C ARG A 142 10.26 -27.06 -13.87
N ASP A 143 9.43 -26.29 -14.58
CA ASP A 143 8.56 -26.79 -15.65
C ASP A 143 7.71 -28.02 -15.22
N LYS A 144 7.12 -27.97 -14.02
CA LYS A 144 6.31 -29.00 -13.32
C LYS A 144 7.05 -30.28 -12.92
N MET A 145 8.37 -30.32 -13.07
CA MET A 145 9.20 -31.49 -12.75
C MET A 145 10.26 -31.16 -11.71
N PHE A 146 10.68 -32.17 -10.95
CA PHE A 146 11.90 -32.06 -10.15
C PHE A 146 13.12 -32.36 -11.01
N VAL A 147 14.17 -31.57 -10.82
CA VAL A 147 15.43 -31.65 -11.55
C VAL A 147 16.61 -31.74 -10.58
N GLU A 148 17.73 -32.28 -11.02
CA GLU A 148 18.94 -32.42 -10.18
C GLU A 148 19.84 -31.17 -10.21
N GLU A 149 19.72 -30.35 -11.25
CA GLU A 149 20.56 -29.17 -11.49
C GLU A 149 19.78 -28.08 -12.23
N VAL A 150 20.04 -26.82 -11.87
CA VAL A 150 19.61 -25.62 -12.61
C VAL A 150 20.80 -24.72 -12.89
N SER A 151 20.76 -24.00 -14.01
CA SER A 151 21.86 -23.15 -14.50
C SER A 151 21.41 -21.74 -14.85
N THR A 152 22.36 -20.81 -14.96
CA THR A 152 22.17 -19.37 -15.24
C THR A 152 20.97 -19.05 -16.14
N GLY A 153 20.18 -18.05 -15.73
CA GLY A 153 19.04 -17.53 -16.47
C GLY A 153 17.76 -18.32 -16.29
N GLN A 154 17.82 -19.52 -15.69
CA GLN A 154 16.65 -20.34 -15.45
C GLN A 154 15.84 -19.83 -14.25
N GLU A 155 14.52 -19.82 -14.41
CA GLU A 155 13.58 -19.65 -13.31
C GLU A 155 13.23 -21.02 -12.74
N CYS A 156 13.31 -21.15 -11.42
CA CYS A 156 13.02 -22.41 -10.73
C CYS A 156 12.56 -22.18 -9.30
N GLY A 157 12.04 -23.23 -8.68
CA GLY A 157 11.75 -23.32 -7.26
C GLY A 157 12.84 -24.12 -6.55
N VAL A 158 13.32 -23.60 -5.43
CA VAL A 158 14.30 -24.25 -4.56
C VAL A 158 13.64 -24.62 -3.24
N VAL A 159 13.63 -25.91 -2.92
CA VAL A 159 13.22 -26.41 -1.60
C VAL A 159 14.46 -26.67 -0.77
N LEU A 160 14.45 -26.19 0.47
CA LEU A 160 15.55 -26.30 1.42
C LEU A 160 15.14 -27.15 2.62
N ASP A 161 16.12 -27.74 3.31
CA ASP A 161 15.91 -28.42 4.60
C ASP A 161 15.45 -27.44 5.70
N LYS A 162 15.96 -26.20 5.68
CA LYS A 162 15.55 -25.11 6.56
C LYS A 162 15.65 -23.74 5.91
N THR A 163 14.95 -22.74 6.45
CA THR A 163 14.99 -21.37 5.90
C THR A 163 14.69 -20.27 6.92
N CYS A 164 15.29 -19.08 6.72
CA CYS A 164 14.94 -17.86 7.44
C CYS A 164 13.95 -16.96 6.69
N PHE A 165 13.53 -17.37 5.48
CA PHE A 165 12.52 -16.68 4.70
C PHE A 165 11.12 -17.00 5.24
N TYR A 166 10.27 -15.99 5.33
CA TYR A 166 8.86 -16.15 5.58
C TYR A 166 8.15 -16.49 4.28
N ALA A 167 7.47 -17.62 4.26
CA ALA A 167 6.56 -17.98 3.18
C ALA A 167 5.20 -17.29 3.37
N GLU A 168 4.57 -16.83 2.29
CA GLU A 168 3.25 -16.17 2.37
C GLU A 168 2.21 -17.06 3.06
N GLN A 169 1.67 -16.57 4.18
CA GLN A 169 0.63 -17.22 4.96
C GLN A 169 0.03 -16.25 5.98
N GLY A 170 -1.16 -16.56 6.52
CA GLY A 170 -1.77 -15.76 7.60
C GLY A 170 -2.03 -14.29 7.26
N GLY A 171 -2.13 -13.95 5.97
CA GLY A 171 -2.25 -12.57 5.48
C GLY A 171 -0.94 -11.80 5.36
N GLN A 172 0.18 -12.30 5.91
CA GLN A 172 1.50 -11.72 5.68
C GLN A 172 2.08 -12.19 4.34
N ILE A 173 2.56 -11.25 3.54
CA ILE A 173 3.22 -11.57 2.28
C ILE A 173 4.59 -12.22 2.50
N TYR A 174 5.05 -12.94 1.49
CA TYR A 174 6.34 -13.59 1.46
C TYR A 174 7.54 -12.63 1.55
N ASP A 175 8.67 -13.19 1.95
CA ASP A 175 9.96 -12.53 1.76
C ASP A 175 10.56 -12.73 0.39
N GLU A 176 11.38 -11.76 0.04
CA GLU A 176 12.30 -11.73 -1.08
C GLU A 176 13.72 -11.68 -0.56
N GLY A 177 14.70 -11.93 -1.43
CA GLY A 177 16.10 -11.94 -1.03
C GLY A 177 16.97 -12.72 -2.00
N TYR A 178 18.00 -13.38 -1.48
CA TYR A 178 18.90 -14.20 -2.28
C TYR A 178 19.55 -15.32 -1.47
N LEU A 179 19.98 -16.35 -2.19
CA LEU A 179 20.75 -17.48 -1.69
C LEU A 179 22.13 -17.44 -2.35
N VAL A 180 23.19 -17.68 -1.58
CA VAL A 180 24.57 -17.76 -2.10
C VAL A 180 25.12 -19.14 -1.82
N LYS A 181 25.63 -19.83 -2.83
CA LYS A 181 26.26 -21.15 -2.65
C LYS A 181 27.49 -21.05 -1.73
N VAL A 182 27.55 -21.95 -0.75
CA VAL A 182 28.65 -22.06 0.21
C VAL A 182 29.81 -22.82 -0.43
N ASP A 183 31.04 -22.45 -0.07
CA ASP A 183 32.28 -23.07 -0.56
C ASP A 183 32.37 -23.19 -2.09
N ASP A 184 31.74 -22.23 -2.79
CA ASP A 184 31.70 -22.21 -4.24
C ASP A 184 33.10 -21.89 -4.82
N SER A 185 33.75 -22.91 -5.37
CA SER A 185 35.06 -22.81 -6.01
C SER A 185 35.00 -22.30 -7.45
N SER A 186 33.80 -22.07 -8.00
CA SER A 186 33.65 -21.49 -9.32
C SER A 186 34.10 -20.02 -9.36
N GLU A 187 34.63 -19.59 -10.50
CA GLU A 187 35.01 -18.19 -10.73
C GLU A 187 33.79 -17.26 -10.66
N ASP A 188 32.64 -17.74 -11.13
CA ASP A 188 31.32 -17.10 -11.03
C ASP A 188 30.56 -17.60 -9.79
N LYS A 189 30.67 -16.90 -8.65
CA LYS A 189 29.91 -17.22 -7.43
C LYS A 189 28.41 -17.38 -7.72
N THR A 190 27.90 -18.59 -7.47
CA THR A 190 26.50 -18.97 -7.67
C THR A 190 25.58 -18.21 -6.71
N GLU A 191 24.61 -17.50 -7.27
CA GLU A 191 23.61 -16.70 -6.56
C GLU A 191 22.21 -16.97 -7.12
N PHE A 192 21.27 -17.27 -6.24
CA PHE A 192 19.86 -17.44 -6.58
C PHE A 192 19.05 -16.26 -6.03
N THR A 193 18.42 -15.47 -6.88
CA THR A 193 17.57 -14.35 -6.44
C THR A 193 16.15 -14.86 -6.19
N VAL A 194 15.68 -14.75 -4.95
CA VAL A 194 14.35 -15.16 -4.52
C VAL A 194 13.39 -13.99 -4.74
N LYS A 195 12.39 -14.19 -5.59
CA LYS A 195 11.32 -13.21 -5.93
C LYS A 195 10.00 -13.53 -5.24
N ASN A 196 9.79 -14.78 -4.82
CA ASN A 196 8.58 -15.23 -4.14
C ASN A 196 8.90 -16.43 -3.23
N THR A 197 8.30 -16.51 -2.05
CA THR A 197 8.48 -17.62 -1.10
C THR A 197 7.11 -18.18 -0.69
N GLN A 198 6.84 -19.45 -0.97
CA GLN A 198 5.53 -20.07 -0.74
C GLN A 198 5.64 -21.33 0.09
N VAL A 199 4.59 -21.66 0.86
CA VAL A 199 4.53 -22.90 1.64
C VAL A 199 3.38 -23.78 1.18
N ARG A 200 3.67 -25.06 0.94
CA ARG A 200 2.70 -26.08 0.53
C ARG A 200 3.07 -27.43 1.13
N GLY A 201 2.14 -28.04 1.87
CA GLY A 201 2.34 -29.36 2.46
C GLY A 201 3.48 -29.48 3.48
N GLY A 202 3.95 -28.35 4.04
CA GLY A 202 5.10 -28.27 4.96
C GLY A 202 6.43 -27.93 4.27
N TYR A 203 6.48 -27.89 2.94
CA TYR A 203 7.68 -27.51 2.19
C TYR A 203 7.66 -26.03 1.84
N VAL A 204 8.77 -25.33 2.09
CA VAL A 204 8.95 -23.93 1.68
C VAL A 204 9.68 -23.89 0.33
N LEU A 205 9.01 -23.33 -0.66
CA LEU A 205 9.47 -23.16 -2.03
C LEU A 205 9.94 -21.73 -2.25
N HIS A 206 11.22 -21.56 -2.56
CA HIS A 206 11.82 -20.28 -2.92
C HIS A 206 11.84 -20.16 -4.45
N ILE A 207 11.03 -19.28 -5.02
CA ILE A 207 10.85 -19.11 -6.45
C ILE A 207 11.69 -17.92 -6.90
N GLY A 208 12.45 -18.11 -7.98
CA GLY A 208 13.47 -17.14 -8.34
C GLY A 208 14.29 -17.53 -9.55
N THR A 209 15.34 -16.75 -9.80
CA THR A 209 16.22 -16.90 -10.96
C THR A 209 17.65 -17.19 -10.50
N ILE A 210 18.27 -18.21 -11.09
CA ILE A 210 19.66 -18.60 -10.78
C ILE A 210 20.66 -17.85 -11.67
N TYR A 211 21.79 -17.47 -11.08
CA TYR A 211 23.03 -17.14 -11.76
C TYR A 211 24.13 -18.09 -11.26
N GLY A 212 24.76 -18.83 -12.16
CA GLY A 212 25.66 -19.94 -11.83
C GLY A 212 24.97 -21.31 -11.97
N SER A 213 25.42 -22.31 -11.21
CA SER A 213 24.81 -23.66 -11.19
C SER A 213 24.52 -24.10 -9.76
N LEU A 214 23.29 -24.56 -9.54
CA LEU A 214 22.81 -25.06 -8.26
C LEU A 214 22.29 -26.49 -8.43
N LYS A 215 22.71 -27.39 -7.53
CA LYS A 215 22.36 -28.81 -7.53
C LYS A 215 21.67 -29.21 -6.24
N VAL A 216 20.89 -30.28 -6.31
CA VAL A 216 20.43 -30.97 -5.09
C VAL A 216 21.65 -31.44 -4.29
N GLY A 217 21.63 -31.19 -2.98
CA GLY A 217 22.73 -31.44 -2.06
C GLY A 217 23.69 -30.26 -1.85
N ASP A 218 23.61 -29.21 -2.67
CA ASP A 218 24.43 -28.01 -2.45
C ASP A 218 24.02 -27.29 -1.16
N GLN A 219 25.00 -26.68 -0.49
CA GLN A 219 24.75 -25.78 0.64
C GLN A 219 24.65 -24.33 0.19
N VAL A 220 23.68 -23.61 0.73
CA VAL A 220 23.45 -22.19 0.44
C VAL A 220 23.31 -21.39 1.73
N ARG A 221 23.81 -20.15 1.72
CA ARG A 221 23.58 -19.15 2.76
C ARG A 221 22.45 -18.22 2.32
N LEU A 222 21.53 -17.96 3.24
CA LEU A 222 20.26 -17.30 3.02
C LEU A 222 20.32 -15.85 3.48
N PHE A 223 19.89 -14.92 2.63
CA PHE A 223 19.81 -13.49 2.93
C PHE A 223 18.45 -12.94 2.50
N ILE A 224 17.63 -12.54 3.48
CA ILE A 224 16.36 -11.87 3.23
C ILE A 224 16.58 -10.39 2.88
N ASP A 225 15.62 -9.78 2.18
CA ASP A 225 15.54 -8.33 2.03
C ASP A 225 15.05 -7.71 3.34
N GLU A 226 15.98 -7.37 4.23
CA GLU A 226 15.68 -6.78 5.54
C GLU A 226 14.91 -5.45 5.43
N PRO A 227 15.27 -4.49 4.54
CA PRO A 227 14.47 -3.29 4.29
C PRO A 227 13.01 -3.56 3.93
N ARG A 228 12.72 -4.70 3.27
CA ARG A 228 11.35 -5.14 2.98
C ARG A 228 10.68 -5.83 4.16
N ARG A 229 11.39 -6.74 4.84
CA ARG A 229 10.90 -7.48 6.01
C ARG A 229 10.47 -6.55 7.15
N ARG A 230 11.27 -5.52 7.40
CA ARG A 230 11.09 -4.65 8.58
C ARG A 230 9.74 -3.89 8.59
N PRO A 231 9.29 -3.23 7.50
CA PRO A 231 7.96 -2.64 7.43
C PRO A 231 6.83 -3.67 7.43
N VAL A 232 7.04 -4.86 6.85
CA VAL A 232 6.06 -5.97 6.93
C VAL A 232 5.82 -6.35 8.39
N MET A 233 6.87 -6.51 9.19
CA MET A 233 6.74 -6.77 10.64
C MET A 233 6.01 -5.63 11.37
N SER A 234 6.28 -4.36 11.03
CA SER A 234 5.55 -3.21 11.60
C SER A 234 4.06 -3.30 11.31
N ASN A 235 3.72 -3.51 10.05
CA ASN A 235 2.34 -3.63 9.62
C ASN A 235 1.67 -4.88 10.20
N HIS A 236 2.40 -5.97 10.44
CA HIS A 236 1.85 -7.17 11.07
C HIS A 236 1.49 -6.91 12.54
N THR A 237 2.43 -6.39 13.33
CA THR A 237 2.16 -6.04 14.72
C THR A 237 1.05 -4.99 14.81
N ALA A 238 1.02 -4.01 13.90
CA ALA A 238 -0.06 -3.02 13.84
C ALA A 238 -1.42 -3.61 13.47
N THR A 239 -1.49 -4.70 12.70
CA THR A 239 -2.74 -5.42 12.43
C THR A 239 -3.34 -5.97 13.73
N HIS A 240 -2.54 -6.56 14.62
CA HIS A 240 -3.01 -7.05 15.93
C HIS A 240 -3.45 -5.90 16.86
N ILE A 241 -2.77 -4.76 16.79
CA ILE A 241 -3.16 -3.54 17.53
C ILE A 241 -4.48 -2.99 16.99
N LEU A 242 -4.64 -2.92 15.66
CA LEU A 242 -5.87 -2.48 15.00
C LEU A 242 -7.04 -3.40 15.33
N ASN A 243 -6.83 -4.73 15.32
CA ASN A 243 -7.86 -5.70 15.68
C ASN A 243 -8.34 -5.51 17.12
N PHE A 244 -7.40 -5.27 18.05
CA PHE A 244 -7.74 -4.90 19.43
C PHE A 244 -8.56 -3.61 19.48
N ALA A 245 -8.09 -2.54 18.85
CA ALA A 245 -8.74 -1.22 18.87
C ALA A 245 -10.16 -1.27 18.28
N LEU A 246 -10.35 -1.97 17.17
CA LEU A 246 -11.66 -2.14 16.54
C LEU A 246 -12.67 -2.80 17.47
N ARG A 247 -12.28 -3.87 18.17
CA ARG A 247 -13.16 -4.55 19.13
C ARG A 247 -13.44 -3.70 20.37
N SER A 248 -12.47 -2.91 20.82
CA SER A 248 -12.69 -1.98 21.93
C SER A 248 -13.76 -0.93 21.61
N VAL A 249 -13.82 -0.45 20.35
CA VAL A 249 -14.79 0.58 19.92
C VAL A 249 -16.12 -0.01 19.46
N LEU A 250 -16.10 -1.13 18.73
CA LEU A 250 -17.29 -1.70 18.08
C LEU A 250 -17.90 -2.90 18.84
N GLY A 251 -17.15 -3.50 19.76
CA GLY A 251 -17.48 -4.77 20.42
C GLY A 251 -17.19 -5.99 19.53
N GLU A 252 -18.10 -6.29 18.62
CA GLU A 252 -17.96 -7.38 17.64
C GLU A 252 -17.35 -6.84 16.35
N ALA A 253 -16.13 -7.29 16.04
CA ALA A 253 -15.37 -6.96 14.84
C ALA A 253 -14.47 -8.14 14.45
N ASP A 254 -15.07 -9.24 13.99
CA ASP A 254 -14.35 -10.46 13.65
C ASP A 254 -13.64 -10.33 12.32
N GLN A 255 -12.39 -10.80 12.26
CA GLN A 255 -11.59 -10.80 11.05
C GLN A 255 -12.24 -11.67 9.95
N ARG A 256 -12.27 -11.12 8.73
CA ARG A 256 -12.71 -11.78 7.48
C ARG A 256 -11.63 -11.83 6.41
N GLY A 257 -10.53 -11.12 6.61
CA GLY A 257 -9.41 -11.08 5.68
C GLY A 257 -8.32 -10.14 6.18
N SER A 258 -7.08 -10.44 5.81
CA SER A 258 -5.92 -9.62 6.14
C SER A 258 -4.96 -9.60 4.98
N LEU A 259 -4.25 -8.48 4.80
CA LEU A 259 -3.06 -8.37 3.97
C LEU A 259 -2.06 -7.51 4.73
N VAL A 260 -0.84 -8.00 4.89
CA VAL A 260 0.27 -7.29 5.49
C VAL A 260 1.38 -7.21 4.44
N ALA A 261 1.55 -6.02 3.89
CA ALA A 261 2.58 -5.67 2.90
C ALA A 261 3.54 -4.63 3.51
N PRO A 262 4.66 -4.26 2.86
CA PRO A 262 5.61 -3.31 3.44
C PRO A 262 5.06 -1.87 3.46
N ASP A 263 4.24 -1.52 2.47
CA ASP A 263 3.71 -0.17 2.28
C ASP A 263 2.38 0.06 3.02
N ARG A 264 1.66 -1.01 3.36
CA ARG A 264 0.34 -0.93 4.02
C ARG A 264 -0.09 -2.24 4.66
N LEU A 265 -1.07 -2.13 5.55
CA LEU A 265 -1.92 -3.25 5.96
C LEU A 265 -3.37 -3.02 5.52
N ARG A 266 -4.08 -4.13 5.32
CA ARG A 266 -5.50 -4.17 5.01
C ARG A 266 -6.17 -5.16 5.97
N PHE A 267 -7.23 -4.73 6.62
CA PHE A 267 -7.95 -5.54 7.58
C PHE A 267 -9.45 -5.52 7.25
N ASP A 268 -9.99 -6.70 6.97
CA ASP A 268 -11.39 -6.90 6.68
C ASP A 268 -12.07 -7.47 7.92
N PHE A 269 -13.19 -6.87 8.33
CA PHE A 269 -13.85 -7.24 9.58
C PHE A 269 -15.38 -7.15 9.46
N THR A 270 -16.07 -7.88 10.34
CA THR A 270 -17.52 -7.78 10.45
C THR A 270 -17.92 -6.47 11.10
N ALA A 271 -18.92 -5.78 10.54
CA ALA A 271 -19.51 -4.62 11.18
C ALA A 271 -20.97 -4.42 10.73
N LYS A 272 -21.79 -3.86 11.61
CA LYS A 272 -23.22 -3.61 11.34
C LYS A 272 -23.45 -2.54 10.25
N GLY A 273 -22.48 -1.65 10.03
CA GLY A 273 -22.57 -0.56 9.07
C GLY A 273 -21.22 0.15 8.91
N ALA A 274 -21.24 1.27 8.17
CA ALA A 274 -20.08 2.14 8.06
C ALA A 274 -19.70 2.71 9.43
N MET A 275 -18.40 2.81 9.71
CA MET A 275 -17.92 3.49 10.90
C MET A 275 -18.15 5.00 10.77
N SER A 276 -18.54 5.64 11.86
CA SER A 276 -18.56 7.10 11.93
C SER A 276 -17.14 7.67 11.98
N THR A 277 -16.96 8.91 11.55
CA THR A 277 -15.69 9.65 11.64
C THR A 277 -15.10 9.61 13.07
N GLN A 278 -15.96 9.72 14.09
CA GLN A 278 -15.53 9.65 15.48
C GLN A 278 -15.05 8.25 15.89
N GLN A 279 -15.71 7.18 15.44
CA GLN A 279 -15.26 5.81 15.70
C GLN A 279 -13.94 5.49 15.01
N ILE A 280 -13.74 5.96 13.77
CA ILE A 280 -12.46 5.79 13.05
C ILE A 280 -11.34 6.48 13.83
N LYS A 281 -11.59 7.71 14.31
CA LYS A 281 -10.66 8.46 15.12
C LYS A 281 -10.32 7.75 16.43
N GLU A 282 -11.33 7.26 17.16
CA GLU A 282 -11.15 6.55 18.43
C GLU A 282 -10.33 5.25 18.25
N VAL A 283 -10.57 4.50 17.17
CA VAL A 283 -9.76 3.31 16.83
C VAL A 283 -8.31 3.69 16.54
N GLU A 284 -8.08 4.76 15.78
CA GLU A 284 -6.72 5.26 15.51
C GLU A 284 -6.01 5.76 16.77
N GLU A 285 -6.73 6.42 17.69
CA GLU A 285 -6.21 6.89 18.98
C GLU A 285 -5.78 5.71 19.87
N ILE A 286 -6.65 4.70 20.07
CA ILE A 286 -6.31 3.49 20.84
C ILE A 286 -5.10 2.76 20.23
N ALA A 287 -5.04 2.67 18.90
CA ALA A 287 -3.93 2.02 18.23
C ALA A 287 -2.60 2.77 18.48
N ASN A 288 -2.61 4.10 18.37
CA ASN A 288 -1.42 4.90 18.65
C ASN A 288 -1.04 4.86 20.15
N GLU A 289 -2.00 4.86 21.08
CA GLU A 289 -1.73 4.69 22.52
C GLU A 289 -1.01 3.37 22.83
N MET A 290 -1.43 2.26 22.20
CA MET A 290 -0.75 0.96 22.37
C MET A 290 0.69 0.96 21.82
N ILE A 291 0.92 1.68 20.73
CA ILE A 291 2.27 1.87 20.15
C ILE A 291 3.13 2.73 21.08
N GLU A 292 2.60 3.87 21.54
CA GLU A 292 3.29 4.81 22.43
C GLU A 292 3.61 4.20 23.80
N ALA A 293 2.79 3.26 24.28
CA ALA A 293 3.03 2.53 25.52
C ALA A 293 4.32 1.67 25.51
N ALA A 294 4.95 1.51 24.34
CA ALA A 294 6.25 0.87 24.14
C ALA A 294 6.37 -0.49 24.84
N LYS A 295 5.33 -1.32 24.68
CA LYS A 295 5.21 -2.61 25.35
C LYS A 295 5.95 -3.70 24.58
N PRO A 296 6.63 -4.64 25.25
CA PRO A 296 7.25 -5.79 24.59
C PRO A 296 6.21 -6.65 23.86
N VAL A 297 6.59 -7.27 22.75
CA VAL A 297 5.76 -8.25 22.04
C VAL A 297 6.31 -9.64 22.34
N TYR A 298 5.49 -10.46 22.98
CA TYR A 298 5.83 -11.80 23.41
C TYR A 298 5.29 -12.83 22.42
N THR A 299 6.05 -13.89 22.19
CA THR A 299 5.62 -15.03 21.38
C THR A 299 5.99 -16.34 22.09
N GLN A 300 5.10 -17.32 22.08
CA GLN A 300 5.37 -18.63 22.68
C GLN A 300 4.57 -19.72 21.98
N ASP A 301 5.18 -20.88 21.74
CA ASP A 301 4.48 -22.07 21.29
C ASP A 301 3.86 -22.79 22.49
N CYS A 302 2.57 -23.10 22.40
CA CYS A 302 1.75 -23.56 23.53
C CYS A 302 0.86 -24.72 23.10
N PRO A 303 0.47 -25.64 24.01
CA PRO A 303 -0.57 -26.62 23.71
C PRO A 303 -1.86 -25.92 23.28
N LEU A 304 -2.45 -26.34 22.15
CA LEU A 304 -3.60 -25.67 21.54
C LEU A 304 -4.78 -25.56 22.51
N ALA A 305 -5.03 -26.61 23.31
CA ALA A 305 -6.11 -26.64 24.29
C ALA A 305 -5.91 -25.59 25.41
N ALA A 306 -4.68 -25.43 25.90
CA ALA A 306 -4.37 -24.45 26.95
C ALA A 306 -4.46 -23.02 26.41
N ALA A 307 -3.94 -22.78 25.21
CA ALA A 307 -3.97 -21.46 24.59
C ALA A 307 -5.40 -21.00 24.25
N LYS A 308 -6.28 -21.91 23.81
CA LYS A 308 -7.72 -21.64 23.59
C LYS A 308 -8.48 -21.25 24.86
N ALA A 309 -7.97 -21.59 26.04
CA ALA A 309 -8.59 -21.24 27.31
C ALA A 309 -8.33 -19.78 27.72
N ILE A 310 -7.35 -19.11 27.11
CA ILE A 310 -6.97 -17.73 27.45
C ILE A 310 -8.12 -16.78 27.11
N GLN A 311 -8.64 -16.07 28.10
CA GLN A 311 -9.69 -15.09 27.93
C GLN A 311 -9.19 -13.89 27.12
N GLY A 312 -9.95 -13.52 26.09
CA GLY A 312 -9.60 -12.42 25.19
C GLY A 312 -8.70 -12.83 24.01
N LEU A 313 -8.19 -14.07 24.02
CA LEU A 313 -7.45 -14.62 22.89
C LEU A 313 -8.32 -14.61 21.63
N ARG A 314 -7.73 -14.14 20.54
CA ARG A 314 -8.38 -14.05 19.23
C ARG A 314 -7.80 -15.09 18.29
N ALA A 315 -8.70 -15.70 17.55
CA ALA A 315 -8.38 -16.61 16.46
C ALA A 315 -9.39 -16.35 15.35
N VAL A 316 -8.97 -16.54 14.10
CA VAL A 316 -9.89 -16.56 12.97
C VAL A 316 -10.75 -17.81 13.08
N PHE A 317 -12.06 -17.62 13.21
CA PHE A 317 -13.03 -18.71 13.19
C PHE A 317 -12.96 -19.44 11.85
N ASP A 318 -13.08 -20.78 11.88
CA ASP A 318 -12.97 -21.70 10.74
C ASP A 318 -11.54 -22.02 10.23
N GLU A 319 -10.49 -21.48 10.84
CA GLU A 319 -9.11 -21.90 10.56
C GLU A 319 -8.68 -23.11 11.43
N THR A 320 -7.86 -23.98 10.84
CA THR A 320 -7.23 -25.10 11.55
C THR A 320 -5.84 -24.68 12.02
N TYR A 321 -5.62 -24.72 13.33
CA TYR A 321 -4.34 -24.39 13.96
C TYR A 321 -3.58 -25.66 14.32
N PRO A 322 -2.24 -25.68 14.16
CA PRO A 322 -1.40 -26.79 14.61
C PRO A 322 -1.40 -26.90 16.14
N ASP A 323 -0.98 -28.06 16.65
CA ASP A 323 -0.66 -28.28 18.06
C ASP A 323 0.78 -28.81 18.15
N PRO A 324 1.73 -28.06 18.75
CA PRO A 324 1.56 -26.78 19.45
C PRO A 324 1.21 -25.60 18.52
N VAL A 325 0.53 -24.59 19.08
CA VAL A 325 0.17 -23.34 18.41
C VAL A 325 1.02 -22.18 18.90
N ARG A 326 1.42 -21.30 17.98
CA ARG A 326 2.13 -20.07 18.32
C ARG A 326 1.15 -18.97 18.75
N VAL A 327 1.33 -18.47 19.96
CA VAL A 327 0.57 -17.34 20.52
C VAL A 327 1.44 -16.09 20.51
N VAL A 328 0.85 -14.96 20.12
CA VAL A 328 1.46 -13.63 20.15
C VAL A 328 0.68 -12.76 21.13
N SER A 329 1.38 -12.03 22.00
CA SER A 329 0.78 -11.14 23.00
C SER A 329 1.55 -9.82 23.11
N ILE A 330 0.84 -8.70 23.19
CA ILE A 330 1.45 -7.38 23.35
C ILE A 330 1.42 -6.98 24.83
N GLY A 331 2.59 -6.77 25.44
CA GLY A 331 2.75 -6.24 26.79
C GLY A 331 2.54 -7.23 27.94
N VAL A 332 1.83 -8.34 27.74
CA VAL A 332 1.65 -9.40 28.75
C VAL A 332 2.37 -10.68 28.28
N PRO A 333 3.29 -11.26 29.08
CA PRO A 333 3.92 -12.53 28.74
C PRO A 333 2.90 -13.64 28.50
N VAL A 334 3.12 -14.47 27.48
CA VAL A 334 2.22 -15.60 27.18
C VAL A 334 2.17 -16.60 28.34
N SER A 335 3.29 -16.82 29.03
CA SER A 335 3.34 -17.67 30.23
C SER A 335 2.39 -17.20 31.34
N GLU A 336 2.29 -15.88 31.57
CA GLU A 336 1.38 -15.33 32.58
C GLU A 336 -0.09 -15.56 32.19
N LEU A 337 -0.41 -15.44 30.90
CA LEU A 337 -1.73 -15.74 30.37
C LEU A 337 -2.10 -17.23 30.47
N LEU A 338 -1.11 -18.12 30.39
CA LEU A 338 -1.32 -19.56 30.57
C LEU A 338 -1.48 -19.96 32.04
N ASP A 339 -0.83 -19.24 32.95
CA ASP A 339 -0.92 -19.47 34.39
C ASP A 339 -2.28 -19.04 34.96
N ASP A 340 -2.88 -17.96 34.43
CA ASP A 340 -4.26 -17.53 34.72
C ASP A 340 -5.07 -17.26 33.44
N PRO A 341 -5.54 -18.32 32.74
CA PRO A 341 -6.26 -18.18 31.48
C PRO A 341 -7.64 -17.53 31.65
N SER A 342 -8.22 -17.56 32.84
CA SER A 342 -9.49 -16.89 33.16
C SER A 342 -9.32 -15.44 33.62
N GLY A 343 -8.08 -14.96 33.74
CA GLY A 343 -7.77 -13.62 34.19
C GLY A 343 -8.16 -12.54 33.17
N PRO A 344 -8.30 -11.27 33.59
CA PRO A 344 -8.67 -10.18 32.70
C PRO A 344 -7.53 -9.76 31.76
N ALA A 345 -6.28 -10.18 32.03
CA ALA A 345 -5.09 -9.68 31.35
C ALA A 345 -5.16 -9.84 29.82
N GLY A 346 -5.60 -11.00 29.32
CA GLY A 346 -5.73 -11.25 27.89
C GLY A 346 -6.84 -10.45 27.20
N SER A 347 -7.81 -9.93 27.96
CA SER A 347 -8.87 -9.04 27.43
C SER A 347 -8.45 -7.57 27.38
N LEU A 348 -7.41 -7.19 28.13
CA LEU A 348 -6.88 -5.82 28.21
C LEU A 348 -5.76 -5.55 27.22
N THR A 349 -5.35 -6.55 26.44
CA THR A 349 -4.34 -6.41 25.41
C THR A 349 -4.66 -7.26 24.18
N SER A 350 -3.84 -7.15 23.13
CA SER A 350 -3.92 -8.03 21.97
C SER A 350 -3.21 -9.34 22.23
N VAL A 351 -3.95 -10.44 22.16
CA VAL A 351 -3.46 -11.81 22.27
C VAL A 351 -4.09 -12.64 21.16
N GLU A 352 -3.28 -13.21 20.26
CA GLU A 352 -3.78 -13.88 19.06
C GLU A 352 -2.96 -15.12 18.69
N PHE A 353 -3.58 -16.09 18.01
CA PHE A 353 -2.84 -17.12 17.29
C PHE A 353 -2.21 -16.52 16.04
N CYS A 354 -0.88 -16.55 15.94
CA CYS A 354 -0.20 -16.02 14.77
C CYS A 354 1.17 -16.68 14.57
N GLY A 355 1.38 -17.20 13.36
CA GLY A 355 2.66 -17.72 12.88
C GLY A 355 3.49 -16.70 12.09
N GLY A 356 3.20 -15.41 12.26
CA GLY A 356 3.82 -14.28 11.58
C GLY A 356 5.14 -13.81 12.18
N THR A 357 5.88 -12.98 11.44
CA THR A 357 7.01 -12.24 12.01
C THR A 357 6.51 -10.92 12.61
N HIS A 358 6.93 -10.64 13.84
CA HIS A 358 6.48 -9.47 14.61
C HIS A 358 7.63 -8.61 15.11
N LEU A 359 7.32 -7.34 15.37
CA LEU A 359 8.17 -6.50 16.19
C LEU A 359 8.39 -7.12 17.58
N GLN A 360 9.41 -6.66 18.28
CA GLN A 360 9.73 -7.06 19.67
C GLN A 360 9.22 -6.02 20.67
N ASN A 361 8.86 -4.83 20.19
CA ASN A 361 8.25 -3.77 20.98
C ASN A 361 7.21 -3.04 20.12
N SER A 362 6.06 -2.68 20.69
CA SER A 362 4.98 -2.00 19.96
C SER A 362 5.41 -0.63 19.42
N SER A 363 6.26 0.10 20.13
CA SER A 363 6.74 1.42 19.68
C SER A 363 7.58 1.37 18.41
N HIS A 364 8.17 0.22 18.09
CA HIS A 364 8.94 0.04 16.87
C HIS A 364 8.07 0.10 15.60
N ALA A 365 6.73 0.10 15.71
CA ALA A 365 5.83 0.34 14.59
C ALA A 365 5.94 1.79 14.07
N GLY A 366 6.34 2.74 14.94
CA GLY A 366 6.28 4.16 14.63
C GLY A 366 4.84 4.67 14.53
N ALA A 367 4.63 5.78 13.85
CA ALA A 367 3.28 6.33 13.68
C ALA A 367 2.34 5.35 12.98
N PHE A 368 1.05 5.38 13.32
CA PHE A 368 0.00 4.58 12.70
C PHE A 368 -1.14 5.48 12.23
N VAL A 369 -1.60 5.26 10.99
CA VAL A 369 -2.69 6.04 10.38
C VAL A 369 -3.64 5.13 9.61
N ILE A 370 -4.94 5.26 9.87
CA ILE A 370 -6.02 4.69 9.06
C ILE A 370 -6.25 5.63 7.88
N VAL A 371 -5.99 5.16 6.66
CA VAL A 371 -6.06 5.99 5.44
C VAL A 371 -7.37 5.80 4.66
N SER A 372 -8.09 4.71 4.91
CA SER A 372 -9.41 4.49 4.33
C SER A 372 -10.25 3.49 5.13
N GLU A 373 -11.56 3.66 5.07
CA GLU A 373 -12.57 2.75 5.59
C GLU A 373 -13.69 2.60 4.55
N GLU A 374 -14.02 1.37 4.13
CA GLU A 374 -14.98 1.14 3.06
C GLU A 374 -15.78 -0.17 3.22
N ALA A 375 -16.94 -0.26 2.55
CA ALA A 375 -17.69 -1.52 2.45
C ALA A 375 -17.15 -2.35 1.30
N ILE A 376 -16.91 -3.64 1.55
CA ILE A 376 -16.53 -4.59 0.50
C ILE A 376 -17.64 -5.61 0.21
N ALA A 377 -18.47 -5.91 1.21
CA ALA A 377 -19.65 -6.77 1.07
C ALA A 377 -20.68 -6.42 2.15
N LYS A 378 -21.88 -7.01 2.06
CA LYS A 378 -22.91 -6.82 3.09
C LYS A 378 -22.40 -7.34 4.45
N GLY A 379 -22.29 -6.43 5.42
CA GLY A 379 -21.83 -6.74 6.78
C GLY A 379 -20.31 -6.87 6.94
N ILE A 380 -19.52 -6.55 5.90
CA ILE A 380 -18.06 -6.61 5.94
C ILE A 380 -17.48 -5.25 5.52
N ARG A 381 -16.60 -4.72 6.38
CA ARG A 381 -15.88 -3.47 6.18
C ARG A 381 -14.40 -3.74 6.04
N ARG A 382 -13.70 -2.82 5.39
CA ARG A 382 -12.25 -2.88 5.17
C ARG A 382 -11.62 -1.60 5.68
N ILE A 383 -10.58 -1.74 6.49
CA ILE A 383 -9.64 -0.68 6.80
C ILE A 383 -8.35 -0.89 6.02
N VAL A 384 -7.81 0.19 5.48
CA VAL A 384 -6.40 0.25 5.05
C VAL A 384 -5.70 1.20 5.99
N ALA A 385 -4.56 0.78 6.52
CA ALA A 385 -3.72 1.58 7.39
C ALA A 385 -2.25 1.49 6.98
N VAL A 386 -1.48 2.47 7.40
CA VAL A 386 -0.04 2.57 7.15
C VAL A 386 0.70 2.82 8.45
N THR A 387 1.96 2.37 8.53
CA THR A 387 2.83 2.57 9.69
C THR A 387 4.11 3.33 9.31
N GLY A 388 4.90 3.73 10.31
CA GLY A 388 6.26 4.25 10.12
C GLY A 388 6.35 5.44 9.16
N ALA A 389 7.20 5.32 8.14
CA ALA A 389 7.47 6.40 7.19
C ALA A 389 6.23 6.80 6.36
N GLU A 390 5.41 5.83 5.92
CA GLU A 390 4.18 6.11 5.16
C GLU A 390 3.12 6.81 6.03
N ALA A 391 3.01 6.43 7.31
CA ALA A 391 2.16 7.16 8.26
C ALA A 391 2.64 8.61 8.47
N GLN A 392 3.95 8.82 8.64
CA GLN A 392 4.52 10.17 8.77
C GLN A 392 4.31 11.02 7.51
N LYS A 393 4.35 10.41 6.32
CA LYS A 393 4.03 11.07 5.06
C LYS A 393 2.55 11.47 4.99
N ALA A 394 1.64 10.60 5.42
CA ALA A 394 0.21 10.89 5.51
C ALA A 394 -0.08 12.05 6.48
N LEU A 395 0.52 12.04 7.69
CA LEU A 395 0.36 13.10 8.68
C LEU A 395 0.89 14.46 8.17
N ARG A 396 2.08 14.49 7.56
CA ARG A 396 2.64 15.72 6.95
C ARG A 396 1.74 16.27 5.85
N LYS A 397 1.16 15.39 5.02
CA LYS A 397 0.22 15.80 3.97
C LYS A 397 -1.07 16.37 4.56
N ALA A 398 -1.59 15.78 5.63
CA ALA A 398 -2.76 16.27 6.34
C ALA A 398 -2.54 17.68 6.91
N GLU A 399 -1.38 17.92 7.55
CA GLU A 399 -1.02 19.24 8.06
C GLU A 399 -0.90 20.30 6.95
N SER A 400 -0.33 19.94 5.79
CA SER A 400 -0.29 20.84 4.64
C SER A 400 -1.69 21.18 4.10
N LEU A 401 -2.60 20.20 4.07
CA LEU A 401 -3.98 20.40 3.63
C LEU A 401 -4.78 21.23 4.63
N LYS A 402 -4.59 21.01 5.93
CA LYS A 402 -5.18 21.80 7.01
C LYS A 402 -4.81 23.28 6.90
N LYS A 403 -3.54 23.59 6.60
CA LYS A 403 -3.09 24.97 6.33
C LYS A 403 -3.77 25.58 5.11
N SER A 404 -3.84 24.81 4.02
CA SER A 404 -4.50 25.25 2.77
C SER A 404 -5.99 25.52 3.00
N LEU A 405 -6.64 24.66 3.77
CA LEU A 405 -8.04 24.80 4.16
C LEU A 405 -8.25 26.05 5.02
N SER A 406 -7.39 26.31 6.02
CA SER A 406 -7.47 27.52 6.86
C SER A 406 -7.31 28.82 6.05
N VAL A 407 -6.39 28.84 5.07
CA VAL A 407 -6.25 29.96 4.13
C VAL A 407 -7.53 30.14 3.30
N MET A 408 -8.11 29.04 2.81
CA MET A 408 -9.36 29.07 2.06
C MET A 408 -10.53 29.59 2.91
N GLU A 409 -10.63 29.15 4.17
CA GLU A 409 -11.64 29.63 5.11
C GLU A 409 -11.54 31.15 5.32
N ALA A 410 -10.32 31.69 5.50
CA ALA A 410 -10.10 33.12 5.64
C ALA A 410 -10.48 33.88 4.36
N LYS A 411 -10.11 33.34 3.18
CA LYS A 411 -10.41 33.93 1.88
C LYS A 411 -11.93 33.99 1.63
N VAL A 412 -12.65 32.93 1.96
CA VAL A 412 -14.12 32.85 1.84
C VAL A 412 -14.79 33.81 2.82
N LYS A 413 -14.35 33.88 4.07
CA LYS A 413 -14.90 34.82 5.08
C LYS A 413 -14.71 36.29 4.70
N ALA A 414 -13.67 36.61 3.92
CA ALA A 414 -13.45 37.96 3.40
C ALA A 414 -14.36 38.33 2.22
N GLN A 415 -15.08 37.38 1.62
CA GLN A 415 -15.96 37.66 0.49
C GLN A 415 -17.26 38.31 0.96
N THR A 416 -17.60 39.44 0.35
CA THR A 416 -18.90 40.12 0.51
C THR A 416 -19.79 39.98 -0.72
N MET A 417 -19.22 39.52 -1.84
CA MET A 417 -19.87 39.32 -3.13
C MET A 417 -19.45 37.97 -3.73
N PRO A 418 -20.19 37.44 -4.71
CA PRO A 418 -19.84 36.19 -5.37
C PRO A 418 -18.47 36.29 -6.05
N ASN A 419 -17.69 35.23 -5.97
CA ASN A 419 -16.36 35.16 -6.56
C ASN A 419 -16.13 33.78 -7.17
N LYS A 420 -16.17 33.70 -8.51
CA LYS A 420 -16.03 32.45 -9.25
C LYS A 420 -14.64 31.83 -9.12
N ASP A 421 -13.60 32.64 -8.95
CA ASP A 421 -12.24 32.13 -8.78
C ASP A 421 -12.12 31.43 -7.42
N VAL A 422 -12.68 32.01 -6.36
CA VAL A 422 -12.74 31.36 -5.04
C VAL A 422 -13.55 30.06 -5.09
N GLN A 423 -14.68 30.03 -5.80
CA GLN A 423 -15.45 28.80 -6.00
C GLN A 423 -14.65 27.72 -6.74
N ARG A 424 -13.86 28.10 -7.75
CA ARG A 424 -12.97 27.18 -8.46
C ARG A 424 -11.88 26.64 -7.54
N GLU A 425 -11.22 27.51 -6.77
CA GLU A 425 -10.18 27.08 -5.83
C GLU A 425 -10.71 26.14 -4.73
N ILE A 426 -11.95 26.33 -4.25
CA ILE A 426 -12.61 25.37 -3.34
C ILE A 426 -12.79 24.01 -4.02
N ALA A 427 -13.21 23.99 -5.30
CA ALA A 427 -13.37 22.76 -6.06
C ALA A 427 -12.03 22.05 -6.28
N ASP A 428 -11.00 22.78 -6.70
CA ASP A 428 -9.64 22.27 -6.91
C ASP A 428 -9.08 21.66 -5.61
N LEU A 429 -9.25 22.34 -4.47
CA LEU A 429 -8.84 21.80 -3.16
C LEU A 429 -9.64 20.55 -2.77
N GLY A 430 -10.92 20.47 -3.16
CA GLY A 430 -11.75 19.28 -3.01
C GLY A 430 -11.25 18.08 -3.81
N GLU A 431 -10.79 18.28 -5.04
CA GLU A 431 -10.20 17.23 -5.87
C GLU A 431 -8.87 16.72 -5.27
N VAL A 432 -8.01 17.63 -4.81
CA VAL A 432 -6.76 17.27 -4.13
C VAL A 432 -7.04 16.48 -2.85
N LEU A 433 -8.04 16.90 -2.07
CA LEU A 433 -8.45 16.18 -0.86
C LEU A 433 -8.95 14.76 -1.18
N ALA A 434 -9.70 14.58 -2.27
CA ALA A 434 -10.31 13.30 -2.62
C ALA A 434 -9.26 12.19 -2.87
N THR A 435 -8.14 12.52 -3.51
CA THR A 435 -7.05 11.56 -3.81
C THR A 435 -5.96 11.52 -2.74
N ALA A 436 -6.01 12.40 -1.74
CA ALA A 436 -5.01 12.44 -0.68
C ALA A 436 -5.05 11.19 0.22
N VAL A 437 -3.86 10.65 0.50
CA VAL A 437 -3.61 9.63 1.53
C VAL A 437 -3.24 10.36 2.82
N ILE A 438 -4.22 10.51 3.71
CA ILE A 438 -4.17 11.21 5.00
C ILE A 438 -5.05 10.43 6.00
N PRO A 439 -5.02 10.74 7.31
CA PRO A 439 -5.95 10.13 8.26
C PRO A 439 -7.40 10.27 7.79
N GLN A 440 -8.10 9.14 7.71
CA GLN A 440 -9.43 9.05 7.12
C GLN A 440 -10.43 9.96 7.86
N TRP A 441 -10.33 10.02 9.19
CA TRP A 441 -11.21 10.88 9.98
C TRP A 441 -10.97 12.38 9.69
N GLN A 442 -9.71 12.81 9.52
CA GLN A 442 -9.39 14.18 9.11
C GLN A 442 -9.87 14.49 7.70
N LYS A 443 -9.77 13.50 6.80
CA LYS A 443 -10.27 13.64 5.42
C LYS A 443 -11.77 13.92 5.40
N ASP A 444 -12.54 13.25 6.25
CA ASP A 444 -13.98 13.47 6.37
C ASP A 444 -14.29 14.85 6.97
N GLU A 445 -13.58 15.29 8.01
CA GLU A 445 -13.70 16.64 8.58
C GLU A 445 -13.38 17.73 7.54
N PHE A 446 -12.27 17.59 6.82
CA PHE A 446 -11.87 18.55 5.78
C PHE A 446 -12.90 18.61 4.64
N ARG A 447 -13.52 17.48 4.29
CA ARG A 447 -14.57 17.42 3.25
C ARG A 447 -15.81 18.19 3.69
N GLU A 448 -16.26 18.02 4.93
CA GLU A 448 -17.40 18.78 5.45
C GLU A 448 -17.09 20.28 5.59
N ASN A 449 -15.86 20.65 5.96
CA ASN A 449 -15.42 22.05 5.96
C ASN A 449 -15.48 22.66 4.55
N LEU A 450 -14.92 21.99 3.53
CA LEU A 450 -14.97 22.48 2.14
C LEU A 450 -16.41 22.62 1.63
N LYS A 451 -17.29 21.67 1.98
CA LYS A 451 -18.72 21.74 1.64
C LYS A 451 -19.41 22.93 2.31
N SER A 452 -19.06 23.24 3.55
CA SER A 452 -19.53 24.44 4.24
C SER A 452 -19.06 25.72 3.55
N LEU A 453 -17.77 25.80 3.18
CA LEU A 453 -17.22 26.93 2.44
C LEU A 453 -17.88 27.13 1.07
N LYS A 454 -18.10 26.04 0.34
CA LYS A 454 -18.81 26.06 -0.93
C LYS A 454 -20.22 26.62 -0.75
N LYS A 455 -20.94 26.18 0.30
CA LYS A 455 -22.28 26.68 0.61
C LYS A 455 -22.29 28.19 0.87
N ILE A 456 -21.31 28.73 1.59
CA ILE A 456 -21.19 30.18 1.82
C ILE A 456 -21.10 30.93 0.49
N MET A 457 -20.23 30.48 -0.42
CA MET A 457 -20.07 31.11 -1.74
C MET A 457 -21.33 30.98 -2.61
N ASP A 458 -22.00 29.83 -2.57
CA ASP A 458 -23.25 29.61 -3.31
C ASP A 458 -24.40 30.48 -2.78
N ASP A 459 -24.44 30.72 -1.47
CA ASP A 459 -25.43 31.62 -0.85
C ASP A 459 -25.14 33.09 -1.20
N LEU A 460 -23.87 33.51 -1.29
CA LEU A 460 -23.49 34.83 -1.82
C LEU A 460 -23.93 35.00 -3.28
N ASP A 461 -23.67 34.01 -4.14
CA ASP A 461 -24.11 34.00 -5.55
C ASP A 461 -25.64 34.10 -5.67
N ARG A 462 -26.38 33.34 -4.84
CA ARG A 462 -27.84 33.41 -4.81
C ARG A 462 -28.33 34.78 -4.35
N ALA A 463 -27.73 35.36 -3.30
CA ALA A 463 -28.10 36.67 -2.78
C ALA A 463 -27.86 37.78 -3.81
N SER A 464 -26.70 37.78 -4.47
CA SER A 464 -26.38 38.73 -5.54
C SER A 464 -27.35 38.65 -6.71
N LYS A 465 -27.68 37.44 -7.18
CA LYS A 465 -28.68 37.23 -8.25
C LYS A 465 -30.07 37.73 -7.86
N ALA A 466 -30.48 37.54 -6.61
CA ALA A 466 -31.76 38.01 -6.10
C ALA A 466 -31.83 39.54 -6.00
N ASP A 467 -30.72 40.18 -5.58
CA ASP A 467 -30.60 41.63 -5.48
C ASP A 467 -30.62 42.30 -6.87
N VAL A 468 -29.90 41.72 -7.84
CA VAL A 468 -29.97 42.12 -9.26
C VAL A 468 -31.41 41.99 -9.79
N GLN A 469 -32.07 40.86 -9.52
CA GLN A 469 -33.46 40.67 -9.93
C GLN A 469 -34.37 41.75 -9.33
N LYS A 470 -34.20 42.10 -8.06
CA LYS A 470 -34.99 43.16 -7.41
C LYS A 470 -34.80 44.51 -8.07
N ARG A 471 -33.56 44.93 -8.33
CA ARG A 471 -33.26 46.20 -9.03
C ARG A 471 -33.82 46.25 -10.44
N VAL A 472 -33.69 45.15 -11.20
CA VAL A 472 -34.28 45.02 -12.54
C VAL A 472 -35.79 45.25 -12.50
N LEU A 473 -36.49 44.62 -11.55
CA LEU A 473 -37.95 44.77 -11.42
C LEU A 473 -38.36 46.16 -10.94
N GLU A 474 -37.59 46.78 -10.04
CA GLU A 474 -37.87 48.13 -9.56
C GLU A 474 -37.68 49.18 -10.66
N LYS A 475 -36.57 49.11 -11.41
CA LYS A 475 -36.32 49.96 -12.59
C LYS A 475 -37.41 49.78 -13.65
N THR A 476 -37.87 48.54 -13.85
CA THR A 476 -38.98 48.24 -14.76
C THR A 476 -40.28 48.92 -14.32
N LYS A 477 -40.63 48.84 -13.04
CA LYS A 477 -41.84 49.50 -12.49
C LYS A 477 -41.78 51.02 -12.63
N GLN A 478 -40.66 51.63 -12.23
CA GLN A 478 -40.47 53.08 -12.34
C GLN A 478 -40.63 53.57 -13.79
N LEU A 479 -40.14 52.80 -14.76
CA LEU A 479 -40.26 53.13 -16.17
C LEU A 479 -41.72 53.04 -16.66
N ILE A 480 -42.44 51.99 -16.27
CA ILE A 480 -43.87 51.83 -16.57
C ILE A 480 -44.67 52.98 -15.97
N ASP A 481 -44.44 53.32 -14.71
CA ASP A 481 -45.16 54.38 -14.00
C ASP A 481 -44.91 55.77 -14.62
N SER A 482 -43.69 56.02 -15.08
CA SER A 482 -43.32 57.31 -15.70
C SER A 482 -43.80 57.43 -17.15
N ASN A 483 -43.95 56.31 -17.87
CA ASN A 483 -44.25 56.27 -19.29
C ASN A 483 -45.27 55.16 -19.66
N PRO A 484 -46.51 55.24 -19.15
CA PRO A 484 -47.48 54.18 -19.37
C PRO A 484 -47.89 54.08 -20.85
N ASN A 485 -47.99 52.85 -21.35
CA ASN A 485 -48.47 52.49 -22.69
C ASN A 485 -47.70 53.12 -23.87
N GLN A 486 -46.41 53.44 -23.69
CA GLN A 486 -45.59 53.85 -24.84
C GLN A 486 -45.45 52.72 -25.86
N PRO A 487 -45.55 53.00 -27.18
CA PRO A 487 -45.53 51.98 -28.23
C PRO A 487 -44.18 51.24 -28.31
N LEU A 488 -43.08 51.89 -27.95
CA LEU A 488 -41.74 51.32 -27.92
C LEU A 488 -40.99 51.79 -26.67
N VAL A 489 -40.40 50.83 -25.94
CA VAL A 489 -39.53 51.11 -24.79
C VAL A 489 -38.26 50.28 -24.93
N ILE A 490 -37.10 50.91 -24.83
CA ILE A 490 -35.80 50.24 -24.80
C ILE A 490 -35.24 50.42 -23.38
N LEU A 491 -35.08 49.31 -22.67
CA LEU A 491 -34.54 49.30 -21.32
C LEU A 491 -33.29 48.42 -21.28
N GLU A 492 -32.15 49.09 -21.14
CA GLU A 492 -30.89 48.42 -20.84
C GLU A 492 -30.87 47.96 -19.38
N MET A 493 -30.68 46.66 -19.20
CA MET A 493 -30.63 46.00 -17.91
C MET A 493 -29.19 45.92 -17.41
N GLU A 494 -29.02 45.95 -16.09
CA GLU A 494 -27.67 45.85 -15.50
C GLU A 494 -27.01 44.49 -15.80
N SER A 495 -25.68 44.49 -15.83
CA SER A 495 -24.89 43.27 -15.99
C SER A 495 -25.21 42.26 -14.89
N GLY A 496 -25.37 40.99 -15.27
CA GLY A 496 -25.78 39.91 -14.36
C GLY A 496 -27.28 39.67 -14.28
N ALA A 497 -28.11 40.43 -14.99
CA ALA A 497 -29.56 40.19 -15.07
C ALA A 497 -29.86 38.79 -15.61
N SER A 498 -30.45 37.94 -14.75
CA SER A 498 -30.78 36.57 -15.14
C SER A 498 -31.94 36.51 -16.12
N ALA A 499 -32.02 35.43 -16.91
CA ALA A 499 -33.16 35.16 -17.78
C ALA A 499 -34.50 35.16 -17.02
N LYS A 500 -34.49 34.78 -15.74
CA LYS A 500 -35.65 34.85 -14.83
C LYS A 500 -36.05 36.29 -14.55
N ALA A 501 -35.10 37.16 -14.19
CA ALA A 501 -35.36 38.57 -13.93
C ALA A 501 -35.95 39.27 -15.16
N LEU A 502 -35.39 39.01 -16.35
CA LEU A 502 -35.90 39.53 -17.62
C LEU A 502 -37.33 39.05 -17.92
N ASN A 503 -37.62 37.78 -17.66
CA ASN A 503 -38.97 37.23 -17.86
C ASN A 503 -40.01 37.87 -16.94
N GLU A 504 -39.64 38.15 -15.69
CA GLU A 504 -40.54 38.83 -14.75
C GLU A 504 -40.74 40.31 -15.10
N ALA A 505 -39.69 41.00 -15.57
CA ALA A 505 -39.80 42.36 -16.10
C ALA A 505 -40.78 42.43 -17.29
N LEU A 506 -40.68 41.49 -18.24
CA LEU A 506 -41.62 41.39 -19.36
C LEU A 506 -43.06 41.14 -18.90
N LYS A 507 -43.27 40.33 -17.85
CA LYS A 507 -44.60 40.13 -17.27
C LYS A 507 -45.16 41.44 -16.69
N LEU A 508 -44.35 42.24 -16.00
CA LEU A 508 -44.77 43.55 -15.49
C LEU A 508 -45.25 44.48 -16.61
N PHE A 509 -44.52 44.57 -17.73
CA PHE A 509 -44.96 45.34 -18.90
C PHE A 509 -46.30 44.83 -19.44
N LYS A 510 -46.45 43.51 -19.63
CA LYS A 510 -47.71 42.92 -20.12
C LYS A 510 -48.90 43.21 -19.21
N THR A 511 -48.70 43.22 -17.90
CA THR A 511 -49.77 43.41 -16.91
C THR A 511 -50.11 44.89 -16.72
N HIS A 512 -49.12 45.77 -16.65
CA HIS A 512 -49.32 47.17 -16.25
C HIS A 512 -49.22 48.17 -17.41
N SER A 513 -48.73 47.74 -18.58
CA SER A 513 -48.57 48.57 -19.78
C SER A 513 -48.87 47.76 -21.06
N PRO A 514 -50.10 47.23 -21.22
CA PRO A 514 -50.43 46.20 -22.22
C PRO A 514 -50.31 46.68 -23.68
N GLN A 515 -50.29 48.00 -23.93
CA GLN A 515 -50.08 48.55 -25.28
C GLN A 515 -48.59 48.73 -25.63
N THR A 516 -47.68 48.56 -24.65
CA THR A 516 -46.24 48.57 -24.91
C THR A 516 -45.81 47.25 -25.53
N SER A 517 -45.22 47.32 -26.72
CA SER A 517 -44.55 46.15 -27.31
C SER A 517 -43.25 45.88 -26.57
N ALA A 518 -43.17 44.75 -25.87
CA ALA A 518 -42.00 44.36 -25.08
C ALA A 518 -41.45 42.99 -25.54
N THR A 519 -40.17 42.96 -25.90
CA THR A 519 -39.40 41.75 -26.19
C THR A 519 -38.06 41.81 -25.46
N ARG A 520 -37.39 40.67 -25.29
CA ARG A 520 -36.02 40.62 -24.73
C ARG A 520 -35.03 40.18 -25.78
N THR A 521 -33.87 40.79 -25.79
CA THR A 521 -32.69 40.38 -26.55
C THR A 521 -31.51 40.25 -25.59
N PHE A 522 -30.70 39.21 -25.80
CA PHE A 522 -29.40 39.08 -25.12
C PHE A 522 -28.35 39.56 -26.12
N GLU A 523 -27.63 40.63 -25.80
CA GLU A 523 -26.37 40.93 -26.47
C GLU A 523 -25.24 40.44 -25.57
N SER A 524 -24.59 39.34 -25.96
CA SER A 524 -23.28 39.00 -25.42
C SER A 524 -22.24 39.85 -26.15
N TRP A 525 -21.80 40.93 -25.52
CA TRP A 525 -20.61 41.64 -25.97
C TRP A 525 -19.37 40.88 -25.47
N ASP A 526 -19.11 39.71 -26.05
CA ASP A 526 -17.80 39.06 -25.96
C ASP A 526 -16.98 39.57 -27.15
N LEU A 527 -16.12 40.56 -26.90
CA LEU A 527 -15.03 41.02 -27.77
C LEU A 527 -13.69 40.72 -27.11
#